data_AF-A0A178FV00-F1
#
_entry.id   AF-A0A178FV00-F1
#
_cell.length_a   1.000
_cell.length_b   1.000
_cell.length_c   1.000
_cell.angle_alpha   90.00
_cell.angle_beta   90.00
_cell.angle_gamma   90.00
#
_symmetry.space_group_name_H-M   'P 1'
#
loop_
_entity.id
_entity.type
_entity.pdbx_description
1 polymer ?
#
loop_
_entity_poly.entity_id
_entity_poly.type
_entity_poly.pdbx_seq_one_letter_code
_entity_poly.pdbx_strand_id
1 'polypeptide(L)'
;MMMISLDRFWHILLANFEVRGDPSCGTHVHFSPVGGFTLAQLKKLTAFVTIFQPAITALIPSGRHGTDWCHANAEVAEGLRAKYMAGRPVLLAWIEGFSDKSELWENISPNKTVAWNFRNAREGGCGTVEFRQPPGVVSNAATKRWVAIALALFAAGIEPWLAYPVAAPTVEDLKIVLEHSASRIGVSHLLSFDGASEQTIPINTLSAEEREYITLIFAENLERRGGRGSSP
;
A
#
# COMPACT_ATOMS: atom_id res chain seq x y z
N MET A 1 -18.99 -10.68 -10.26
CA MET A 1 -19.98 -9.57 -10.31
C MET A 1 -19.40 -8.32 -9.64
N MET A 2 -18.39 -7.70 -10.25
CA MET A 2 -17.72 -6.48 -9.72
C MET A 2 -17.41 -5.45 -10.82
N MET A 3 -17.35 -5.89 -12.09
CA MET A 3 -16.95 -5.06 -13.23
C MET A 3 -18.02 -4.03 -13.66
N ILE A 4 -19.31 -4.39 -13.57
CA ILE A 4 -20.43 -3.55 -14.02
C ILE A 4 -20.59 -2.27 -13.18
N SER A 5 -20.16 -2.26 -11.91
CA SER A 5 -20.33 -1.10 -11.03
C SER A 5 -19.29 0.00 -11.24
N LEU A 6 -18.01 -0.34 -11.45
CA LEU A 6 -16.94 0.65 -11.64
C LEU A 6 -17.04 1.36 -13.00
N ASP A 7 -17.37 0.62 -14.06
CA ASP A 7 -17.56 1.21 -15.40
C ASP A 7 -18.69 2.23 -15.40
N ARG A 8 -19.82 1.89 -14.76
CA ARG A 8 -20.95 2.79 -14.63
C ARG A 8 -20.65 3.98 -13.71
N PHE A 9 -19.94 3.76 -12.61
CA PHE A 9 -19.52 4.84 -11.71
C PHE A 9 -18.69 5.88 -12.45
N TRP A 10 -17.63 5.46 -13.15
CA TRP A 10 -16.76 6.38 -13.88
C TRP A 10 -17.47 7.03 -15.06
N HIS A 11 -18.36 6.32 -15.75
CA HIS A 11 -19.18 6.91 -16.80
C HIS A 11 -20.06 8.06 -16.28
N ILE A 12 -20.77 7.85 -15.16
CA ILE A 12 -21.61 8.88 -14.55
C ILE A 12 -20.75 10.03 -14.01
N LEU A 13 -19.62 9.73 -13.36
CA LEU A 13 -18.72 10.73 -12.81
C LEU A 13 -18.20 11.67 -13.91
N LEU A 14 -17.69 11.12 -15.02
CA LEU A 14 -17.16 11.91 -16.13
C LEU A 14 -18.23 12.63 -16.95
N ALA A 15 -19.47 12.13 -16.96
CA ALA A 15 -20.58 12.80 -17.62
C ALA A 15 -21.06 14.06 -16.86
N ASN A 16 -20.77 14.17 -15.56
CA ASN A 16 -21.31 15.22 -14.69
C ASN A 16 -20.24 16.08 -14.00
N PHE A 17 -18.98 15.64 -13.98
CA PHE A 17 -17.91 16.29 -13.23
C PHE A 17 -16.58 16.28 -13.99
N GLU A 18 -15.76 17.30 -13.74
CA GLU A 18 -14.35 17.29 -14.10
C GLU A 18 -13.55 16.62 -12.98
N VAL A 19 -12.82 15.54 -13.30
CA VAL A 19 -11.99 14.82 -12.33
C VAL A 19 -10.57 15.35 -12.39
N ARG A 20 -10.07 15.87 -11.26
CA ARG A 20 -8.69 16.35 -11.11
C ARG A 20 -7.95 15.54 -10.05
N GLY A 21 -6.67 15.29 -10.30
CA GLY A 21 -5.78 14.62 -9.35
C GLY A 21 -5.08 15.64 -8.46
N ASP A 22 -4.84 15.27 -7.20
CA ASP A 22 -4.01 16.01 -6.27
C ASP A 22 -3.01 15.04 -5.61
N PRO A 23 -1.71 15.36 -5.52
CA PRO A 23 -0.71 14.48 -4.91
C PRO A 23 -0.99 14.14 -3.44
N SER A 24 -1.73 14.98 -2.72
CA SER A 24 -2.15 14.75 -1.34
C SER A 24 -3.32 13.75 -1.23
N CYS A 25 -4.02 13.48 -2.33
CA CYS A 25 -5.13 12.53 -2.37
C CYS A 25 -4.63 11.08 -2.45
N GLY A 26 -5.38 10.17 -1.82
CA GLY A 26 -5.12 8.74 -1.85
C GLY A 26 -6.35 7.88 -2.04
N THR A 27 -6.11 6.71 -2.61
CA THR A 27 -7.15 5.70 -2.78
C THR A 27 -7.05 4.71 -1.63
N HIS A 28 -8.14 4.56 -0.88
CA HIS A 28 -8.23 3.57 0.18
C HIS A 28 -9.05 2.40 -0.30
N VAL A 29 -8.52 1.18 -0.14
CA VAL A 29 -9.24 -0.03 -0.49
C VAL A 29 -9.48 -0.84 0.78
N HIS A 30 -10.76 -1.13 1.04
CA HIS A 30 -11.21 -1.94 2.16
C HIS A 30 -11.53 -3.36 1.68
N PHE A 31 -11.04 -4.37 2.40
CA PHE A 31 -11.25 -5.78 2.05
C PHE A 31 -11.76 -6.55 3.27
N SER A 32 -12.63 -7.53 3.02
CA SER A 32 -13.08 -8.48 4.02
C SER A 32 -13.35 -9.83 3.37
N PRO A 33 -12.91 -10.96 3.96
CA PRO A 33 -13.43 -12.27 3.59
C PRO A 33 -14.93 -12.35 3.84
N VAL A 34 -15.61 -13.24 3.12
CA VAL A 34 -16.99 -13.61 3.46
C VAL A 34 -16.99 -14.18 4.89
N GLY A 35 -17.85 -13.65 5.77
CA GLY A 35 -17.88 -14.02 7.18
C GLY A 35 -16.86 -13.28 8.07
N GLY A 36 -16.09 -12.35 7.51
CA GLY A 36 -15.10 -11.57 8.24
C GLY A 36 -13.77 -12.30 8.44
N PHE A 37 -12.82 -11.60 9.06
CA PHE A 37 -11.50 -12.16 9.31
C PHE A 37 -11.47 -13.09 10.52
N THR A 38 -10.75 -14.21 10.38
CA THR A 38 -10.23 -14.96 11.53
C THR A 38 -8.94 -14.32 12.04
N LEU A 39 -8.57 -14.56 13.31
CA LEU A 39 -7.29 -14.13 13.85
C LEU A 39 -6.11 -14.71 13.05
N ALA A 40 -6.20 -15.98 12.66
CA ALA A 40 -5.17 -16.64 11.86
C ALA A 40 -4.93 -15.95 10.51
N GLN A 41 -5.99 -15.50 9.82
CA GLN A 41 -5.86 -14.73 8.58
C GLN A 41 -5.22 -13.36 8.82
N LEU A 42 -5.57 -12.67 9.92
CA LEU A 42 -4.96 -11.39 10.26
C LEU A 42 -3.47 -11.54 10.57
N LYS A 43 -3.08 -12.57 11.33
CA LYS A 43 -1.66 -12.90 11.59
C LYS A 43 -0.87 -13.11 10.29
N LYS A 44 -1.39 -13.93 9.38
CA LYS A 44 -0.76 -14.18 8.07
C LYS A 44 -0.65 -12.89 7.24
N LEU A 45 -1.71 -12.10 7.19
CA LEU A 45 -1.72 -10.83 6.46
C LEU A 45 -0.71 -9.84 7.06
N THR A 46 -0.66 -9.70 8.38
CA THR A 46 0.34 -8.88 9.09
C THR A 46 1.76 -9.29 8.73
N ALA A 47 2.07 -10.60 8.77
CA ALA A 47 3.39 -11.09 8.41
C ALA A 47 3.73 -10.75 6.96
N PHE A 48 2.81 -11.02 6.03
CA PHE A 48 2.99 -10.77 4.61
C PHE A 48 3.25 -9.29 4.32
N VAL A 49 2.36 -8.39 4.77
CA VAL A 49 2.47 -6.95 4.46
C VAL A 49 3.67 -6.32 5.15
N THR A 50 4.08 -6.82 6.32
CA THR A 50 5.29 -6.33 7.01
C THR A 50 6.56 -6.76 6.26
N ILE A 51 6.64 -8.03 5.83
CA ILE A 51 7.83 -8.57 5.15
C ILE A 51 7.98 -7.97 3.74
N PHE A 52 6.88 -7.80 3.01
CA PHE A 52 6.88 -7.22 1.67
C PHE A 52 6.78 -5.69 1.67
N GLN A 53 6.70 -5.02 2.83
CA GLN A 53 6.52 -3.57 2.90
C GLN A 53 7.53 -2.77 2.06
N PRO A 54 8.84 -3.10 2.03
CA PRO A 54 9.78 -2.38 1.17
C PRO A 54 9.43 -2.48 -0.32
N ALA A 55 9.08 -3.68 -0.80
CA ALA A 55 8.66 -3.92 -2.18
C ALA A 55 7.32 -3.24 -2.50
N ILE A 56 6.38 -3.27 -1.55
CA ILE A 56 5.09 -2.59 -1.68
C ILE A 56 5.32 -1.09 -1.82
N THR A 57 6.09 -0.47 -0.93
CA THR A 57 6.42 0.96 -0.99
C THR A 57 7.11 1.32 -2.31
N ALA A 58 8.04 0.50 -2.80
CA ALA A 58 8.71 0.71 -4.08
C ALA A 58 7.77 0.59 -5.29
N LEU A 59 6.62 -0.08 -5.15
CA LEU A 59 5.53 -0.12 -6.13
C LEU A 59 4.55 1.05 -5.99
N ILE A 60 4.71 1.92 -5.00
CA ILE A 60 3.90 3.14 -4.87
C ILE A 60 4.61 4.27 -5.63
N PRO A 61 3.88 5.16 -6.34
CA PRO A 61 4.49 6.33 -6.97
C PRO A 61 5.24 7.21 -5.96
N SER A 62 6.40 7.75 -6.37
CA SER A 62 7.31 8.50 -5.48
C SER A 62 6.66 9.72 -4.82
N GLY A 63 5.72 10.39 -5.50
CA GLY A 63 4.96 11.51 -4.94
C GLY A 63 4.08 11.16 -3.72
N ARG A 64 3.91 9.87 -3.42
CA ARG A 64 3.20 9.37 -2.23
C ARG A 64 4.14 8.84 -1.15
N HIS A 65 5.45 8.92 -1.35
CA HIS A 65 6.43 8.55 -0.34
C HIS A 65 6.64 9.69 0.64
N GLY A 66 6.82 9.38 1.92
CA GLY A 66 7.15 10.39 2.95
C GLY A 66 6.04 11.42 3.22
N THR A 67 4.78 11.07 2.96
CA THR A 67 3.61 11.87 3.37
C THR A 67 3.33 11.70 4.87
N ASP A 68 2.64 12.65 5.51
CA ASP A 68 2.21 12.57 6.93
C ASP A 68 1.21 11.41 7.22
N TRP A 69 0.82 10.68 6.18
CA TRP A 69 -0.16 9.61 6.21
C TRP A 69 0.40 8.38 5.48
N CYS A 70 -0.18 7.22 5.78
CA CYS A 70 0.09 5.95 5.09
C CYS A 70 1.53 5.43 5.26
N HIS A 71 2.15 5.72 6.40
CA HIS A 71 3.47 5.22 6.78
C HIS A 71 3.50 3.69 6.83
N ALA A 72 4.65 3.09 6.53
CA ALA A 72 4.81 1.66 6.79
C ALA A 72 4.46 1.37 8.26
N ASN A 73 3.70 0.32 8.53
CA ASN A 73 3.23 0.03 9.88
C ASN A 73 4.40 -0.06 10.89
N ALA A 74 5.52 -0.64 10.47
CA ALA A 74 6.74 -0.75 11.29
C ALA A 74 7.48 0.58 11.52
N GLU A 75 7.15 1.67 10.83
CA GLU A 75 7.68 3.01 11.14
C GLU A 75 6.95 3.65 12.33
N VAL A 76 5.68 3.27 12.52
CA VAL A 76 4.79 3.86 13.53
C VAL A 76 4.66 2.98 14.77
N ALA A 77 4.53 1.67 14.58
CA ALA A 77 4.38 0.70 15.65
C ALA A 77 5.75 0.22 16.16
N GLU A 78 6.21 0.76 17.28
CA GLU A 78 7.54 0.49 17.84
C GLU A 78 7.79 -1.01 18.10
N GLY A 79 6.80 -1.71 18.66
CA GLY A 79 6.88 -3.16 18.88
C GLY A 79 7.11 -3.93 17.57
N LEU A 80 6.32 -3.62 16.54
CA LEU A 80 6.47 -4.22 15.21
C LEU A 80 7.85 -3.91 14.60
N ARG A 81 8.33 -2.66 14.73
CA ARG A 81 9.66 -2.23 14.27
C ARG A 81 10.77 -3.06 14.91
N ALA A 82 10.75 -3.17 16.24
CA ALA A 82 11.77 -3.88 17.00
C ALA A 82 11.85 -5.35 16.57
N LYS A 83 10.70 -6.00 16.38
CA LYS A 83 10.63 -7.41 15.95
C LYS A 83 11.02 -7.60 14.49
N TYR A 84 10.66 -6.67 13.61
CA TYR A 84 11.12 -6.67 12.22
C TYR A 84 12.65 -6.57 12.13
N MET A 85 13.26 -5.64 12.88
CA MET A 85 14.71 -5.46 12.92
C MET A 85 15.46 -6.62 13.57
N ALA A 86 14.84 -7.33 14.51
CA ALA A 86 15.40 -8.53 15.13
C ALA A 86 15.42 -9.77 14.19
N GLY A 87 14.77 -9.68 13.03
CA GLY A 87 14.78 -10.71 11.99
C GLY A 87 13.49 -11.53 11.92
N ARG A 88 13.31 -12.22 10.79
CA ARG A 88 12.06 -12.91 10.44
C ARG A 88 11.59 -13.94 11.47
N PRO A 89 12.45 -14.84 12.02
CA PRO A 89 11.96 -15.81 13.00
C PRO A 89 11.36 -15.14 14.24
N VAL A 90 11.96 -14.03 14.70
CA VAL A 90 11.49 -13.26 15.85
C VAL A 90 10.16 -12.55 15.53
N LEU A 91 10.07 -11.92 14.36
CA LEU A 91 8.84 -11.28 13.89
C LEU A 91 7.68 -12.27 13.80
N LEU A 92 7.89 -13.42 13.14
CA LEU A 92 6.84 -14.41 12.92
C LEU A 92 6.38 -15.04 14.23
N ALA A 93 7.31 -15.37 15.14
CA ALA A 93 6.96 -15.89 16.46
C ALA A 93 6.17 -14.87 17.30
N TRP A 94 6.53 -13.59 17.21
CA TRP A 94 5.80 -12.52 17.91
C TRP A 94 4.38 -12.33 17.37
N ILE A 95 4.20 -12.33 16.04
CA ILE A 95 2.87 -12.25 15.41
C ILE A 95 2.03 -13.47 15.78
N GLU A 96 2.63 -14.67 15.82
CA GLU A 96 1.92 -15.89 16.21
C GLU A 96 1.52 -15.88 17.69
N GLY A 97 2.22 -15.13 18.53
CA GLY A 97 1.92 -15.01 19.96
C GLY A 97 0.62 -14.27 20.30
N PHE A 98 0.05 -13.48 19.37
CA PHE A 98 -1.17 -12.73 19.65
C PHE A 98 -2.37 -13.65 19.94
N SER A 99 -3.09 -13.36 21.02
CA SER A 99 -4.17 -14.19 21.54
C SER A 99 -5.53 -13.84 20.95
N ASP A 100 -5.73 -12.58 20.56
CA ASP A 100 -6.96 -12.10 19.96
C ASP A 100 -6.72 -11.00 18.89
N LYS A 101 -7.81 -10.59 18.23
CA LYS A 101 -7.76 -9.57 17.16
C LYS A 101 -7.42 -8.19 17.70
N SER A 102 -7.85 -7.88 18.92
CA SER A 102 -7.65 -6.58 19.55
C SER A 102 -6.20 -6.33 19.86
N GLU A 103 -5.56 -7.29 20.52
CA GLU A 103 -4.14 -7.28 20.82
C GLU A 103 -3.32 -7.10 19.53
N LEU A 104 -3.70 -7.81 18.45
CA LEU A 104 -3.03 -7.69 17.16
C LEU A 104 -3.15 -6.27 16.59
N TRP A 105 -4.36 -5.71 16.42
CA TRP A 105 -4.49 -4.41 15.74
C TRP A 105 -3.91 -3.24 16.56
N GLU A 106 -3.96 -3.31 17.90
CA GLU A 106 -3.36 -2.31 18.79
C GLU A 106 -1.84 -2.26 18.61
N ASN A 107 -1.20 -3.42 18.41
CA ASN A 107 0.24 -3.52 18.29
C ASN A 107 0.77 -3.28 16.86
N ILE A 108 -0.05 -3.46 15.82
CA ILE A 108 0.41 -3.35 14.43
C ILE A 108 -0.19 -2.17 13.66
N SER A 109 -1.32 -1.62 14.10
CA SER A 109 -1.96 -0.44 13.48
C SER A 109 -2.52 0.49 14.57
N PRO A 110 -1.67 1.07 15.43
CA PRO A 110 -2.09 1.78 16.64
C PRO A 110 -2.89 3.06 16.35
N ASN A 111 -2.76 3.63 15.15
CA ASN A 111 -3.47 4.84 14.76
C ASN A 111 -3.80 4.83 13.26
N LYS A 112 -4.41 5.91 12.78
CA LYS A 112 -4.86 6.05 11.39
C LYS A 112 -3.78 6.50 10.39
N THR A 113 -2.53 6.73 10.82
CA THR A 113 -1.46 7.21 9.92
C THR A 113 -0.70 6.08 9.24
N VAL A 114 -1.00 4.82 9.54
CA VAL A 114 -0.35 3.65 8.92
C VAL A 114 -0.93 3.29 7.55
N ALA A 115 -0.13 2.61 6.74
CA ALA A 115 -0.44 2.09 5.42
C ALA A 115 -1.55 1.04 5.46
N TRP A 116 -1.50 0.16 6.45
CA TRP A 116 -2.46 -0.92 6.66
C TRP A 116 -3.19 -0.73 7.97
N ASN A 117 -4.47 -0.40 7.91
CA ASN A 117 -5.31 -0.22 9.09
C ASN A 117 -6.11 -1.50 9.37
N PHE A 118 -5.74 -2.20 10.46
CA PHE A 118 -6.40 -3.43 10.90
C PHE A 118 -7.50 -3.20 11.94
N ARG A 119 -7.59 -1.98 12.49
CA ARG A 119 -8.57 -1.63 13.53
C ARG A 119 -10.02 -1.89 13.10
N ASN A 120 -10.31 -1.77 11.81
CA ASN A 120 -11.65 -2.01 11.27
C ASN A 120 -12.07 -3.50 11.34
N ALA A 121 -11.12 -4.44 11.52
CA ALA A 121 -11.38 -5.87 11.67
C ALA A 121 -11.64 -6.31 13.13
N ARG A 122 -11.68 -5.35 14.07
CA ARG A 122 -12.05 -5.60 15.47
C ARG A 122 -13.48 -6.14 15.59
N GLU A 123 -13.77 -6.79 16.71
CA GLU A 123 -15.13 -7.22 17.05
C GLU A 123 -16.08 -6.02 17.08
N GLY A 124 -17.24 -6.13 16.43
CA GLY A 124 -18.19 -5.03 16.24
C GLY A 124 -17.72 -3.88 15.33
N GLY A 125 -16.57 -4.00 14.66
CA GLY A 125 -16.12 -3.09 13.62
C GLY A 125 -16.77 -3.36 12.25
N CYS A 126 -16.36 -2.61 11.23
CA CYS A 126 -16.84 -2.81 9.85
C CYS A 126 -16.36 -4.13 9.20
N GLY A 127 -15.48 -4.88 9.88
CA GLY A 127 -15.01 -6.20 9.46
C GLY A 127 -13.95 -6.18 8.36
N THR A 128 -13.34 -5.02 8.06
CA THR A 128 -12.40 -4.85 6.95
C THR A 128 -10.96 -4.63 7.42
N VAL A 129 -9.97 -4.96 6.59
CA VAL A 129 -8.64 -4.35 6.64
C VAL A 129 -8.57 -3.31 5.52
N GLU A 130 -7.90 -2.19 5.76
CA GLU A 130 -7.86 -1.06 4.82
C GLU A 130 -6.41 -0.75 4.39
N PHE A 131 -6.17 -0.71 3.08
CA PHE A 131 -4.90 -0.33 2.47
C PHE A 131 -4.97 1.10 1.94
N ARG A 132 -4.00 1.95 2.32
CA ARG A 132 -4.07 3.41 2.16
C ARG A 132 -2.96 4.05 1.32
N GLN A 133 -1.93 3.27 0.96
CA GLN A 133 -0.79 3.81 0.20
C GLN A 133 -1.05 4.15 -1.28
N PRO A 134 -2.02 3.55 -2.01
CA PRO A 134 -2.24 3.89 -3.41
C PRO A 134 -2.48 5.40 -3.66
N PRO A 135 -1.98 5.96 -4.77
CA PRO A 135 -2.25 7.33 -5.21
C PRO A 135 -3.75 7.59 -5.40
N GLY A 136 -4.15 8.86 -5.43
CA GLY A 136 -5.48 9.23 -5.91
C GLY A 136 -5.68 8.79 -7.35
N VAL A 137 -6.84 8.19 -7.65
CA VAL A 137 -7.18 7.71 -8.99
C VAL A 137 -8.05 8.72 -9.74
N VAL A 138 -7.68 9.01 -10.99
CA VAL A 138 -8.41 9.95 -11.86
C VAL A 138 -9.04 9.27 -13.08
N SER A 139 -8.99 7.94 -13.13
CA SER A 139 -9.61 7.17 -14.20
C SER A 139 -10.11 5.81 -13.73
N ASN A 140 -11.02 5.25 -14.52
CA ASN A 140 -11.52 3.89 -14.34
C ASN A 140 -10.41 2.83 -14.41
N ALA A 141 -9.51 2.98 -15.38
CA ALA A 141 -8.36 2.09 -15.52
C ALA A 141 -7.46 2.12 -14.29
N ALA A 142 -7.14 3.31 -13.78
CA ALA A 142 -6.34 3.46 -12.56
C ALA A 142 -7.05 2.88 -11.33
N THR A 143 -8.38 3.06 -11.22
CA THR A 143 -9.19 2.46 -10.15
C THR A 143 -9.13 0.94 -10.20
N LYS A 144 -9.40 0.34 -11.36
CA LYS A 144 -9.36 -1.11 -11.57
C LYS A 144 -7.98 -1.67 -11.24
N ARG A 145 -6.91 -1.00 -11.67
CA ARG A 145 -5.52 -1.37 -11.38
C ARG A 145 -5.25 -1.46 -9.87
N TRP A 146 -5.50 -0.37 -9.13
CA TRP A 146 -5.20 -0.34 -7.70
C TRP A 146 -6.10 -1.28 -6.89
N VAL A 147 -7.35 -1.46 -7.30
CA VAL A 147 -8.21 -2.51 -6.73
C VAL A 147 -7.64 -3.90 -6.99
N ALA A 148 -7.17 -4.20 -8.21
CA ALA A 148 -6.59 -5.50 -8.54
C ALA A 148 -5.29 -5.78 -7.77
N ILE A 149 -4.37 -4.81 -7.68
CA ILE A 149 -3.15 -4.92 -6.88
C ILE A 149 -3.51 -5.19 -5.41
N ALA A 150 -4.45 -4.43 -4.86
CA ALA A 150 -4.84 -4.54 -3.47
C ALA A 150 -5.54 -5.89 -3.17
N LEU A 151 -6.38 -6.40 -4.08
CA LEU A 151 -6.96 -7.74 -3.99
C LEU A 151 -5.93 -8.85 -4.10
N ALA A 152 -4.92 -8.69 -4.95
CA ALA A 152 -3.84 -9.66 -5.09
C ALA A 152 -2.92 -9.68 -3.86
N LEU A 153 -2.57 -8.52 -3.28
CA LEU A 153 -1.87 -8.39 -1.99
C LEU A 153 -2.67 -9.09 -0.89
N PHE A 154 -3.98 -8.83 -0.85
CA PHE A 154 -4.88 -9.40 0.13
C PHE A 154 -4.92 -10.93 0.03
N ALA A 155 -5.16 -11.48 -1.16
CA ALA A 155 -5.21 -12.92 -1.40
C ALA A 155 -3.88 -13.60 -1.03
N ALA A 156 -2.75 -13.01 -1.41
CA ALA A 156 -1.43 -13.48 -1.02
C ALA A 156 -1.22 -13.47 0.49
N GLY A 157 -1.73 -12.45 1.18
CA GLY A 157 -1.51 -12.27 2.62
C GLY A 157 -2.37 -13.17 3.50
N ILE A 158 -3.63 -13.44 3.15
CA ILE A 158 -4.50 -14.29 3.97
C ILE A 158 -4.26 -15.79 3.75
N GLU A 159 -3.75 -16.14 2.57
CA GLU A 159 -3.39 -17.52 2.20
C GLU A 159 -2.03 -17.53 1.47
N PRO A 160 -0.91 -17.29 2.20
CA PRO A 160 0.41 -17.30 1.61
C PRO A 160 0.74 -18.69 1.07
N TRP A 161 1.12 -18.75 -0.20
CA TRP A 161 1.53 -19.97 -0.90
C TRP A 161 3.05 -20.11 -0.97
N LEU A 162 3.78 -19.10 -0.51
CA LEU A 162 5.23 -18.98 -0.63
C LEU A 162 5.91 -19.13 0.72
N ALA A 163 7.14 -19.62 0.68
CA ALA A 163 8.11 -19.39 1.75
C ALA A 163 8.70 -17.99 1.58
N TYR A 164 8.75 -17.20 2.65
CA TYR A 164 9.32 -15.85 2.57
C TYR A 164 10.80 -15.94 2.14
N PRO A 165 11.25 -15.11 1.17
CA PRO A 165 12.63 -15.13 0.70
C PRO A 165 13.58 -14.82 1.87
N VAL A 166 14.82 -15.32 1.89
CA VAL A 166 15.77 -15.05 2.98
C VAL A 166 16.29 -13.62 2.93
N ALA A 167 16.49 -13.05 1.74
CA ALA A 167 16.79 -11.63 1.56
C ALA A 167 15.52 -10.79 1.64
N ALA A 168 15.63 -9.46 1.82
CA ALA A 168 14.49 -8.56 1.74
C ALA A 168 13.78 -8.73 0.37
N PRO A 169 12.44 -8.88 0.32
CA PRO A 169 11.76 -9.06 -0.96
C PRO A 169 11.93 -7.86 -1.87
N THR A 170 12.16 -8.13 -3.14
CA THR A 170 12.24 -7.12 -4.21
C THR A 170 10.87 -6.82 -4.81
N VAL A 171 10.79 -5.78 -5.63
CA VAL A 171 9.58 -5.50 -6.44
C VAL A 171 9.27 -6.67 -7.38
N GLU A 172 10.30 -7.35 -7.90
CA GLU A 172 10.10 -8.48 -8.80
C GLU A 172 9.51 -9.70 -8.06
N ASP A 173 10.02 -9.99 -6.85
CA ASP A 173 9.41 -11.00 -5.97
C ASP A 173 7.93 -10.68 -5.72
N LEU A 174 7.63 -9.40 -5.45
CA LEU A 174 6.24 -8.97 -5.24
C LEU A 174 5.39 -9.16 -6.50
N LYS A 175 5.87 -8.79 -7.69
CA LYS A 175 5.13 -8.96 -8.94
C LYS A 175 4.73 -10.42 -9.18
N ILE A 176 5.67 -11.35 -9.01
CA ILE A 176 5.40 -12.80 -9.14
C ILE A 176 4.26 -13.22 -8.20
N VAL A 177 4.30 -12.75 -6.95
CA VAL A 177 3.27 -13.04 -5.96
C VAL A 177 1.92 -12.44 -6.36
N LEU A 178 1.90 -11.20 -6.85
CA LEU A 178 0.68 -10.51 -7.26
C LEU A 178 0.07 -11.13 -8.51
N GLU A 179 0.87 -11.52 -9.49
CA GLU A 179 0.40 -12.19 -10.72
C GLU A 179 -0.24 -13.54 -10.40
N HIS A 180 0.43 -14.36 -9.57
CA HIS A 180 -0.10 -15.65 -9.14
C HIS A 180 -1.42 -15.48 -8.36
N SER A 181 -1.44 -14.57 -7.38
CA SER A 181 -2.64 -14.31 -6.58
C SER A 181 -3.78 -13.72 -7.40
N ALA A 182 -3.50 -12.80 -8.32
CA ALA A 182 -4.49 -12.23 -9.22
C ALA A 182 -5.09 -13.29 -10.16
N SER A 183 -4.27 -14.24 -10.63
CA SER A 183 -4.73 -15.36 -11.46
C SER A 183 -5.69 -16.25 -10.67
N ARG A 184 -5.29 -16.64 -9.45
CA ARG A 184 -6.11 -17.47 -8.56
C ARG A 184 -7.49 -16.86 -8.25
N ILE A 185 -7.58 -15.53 -8.12
CA ILE A 185 -8.84 -14.84 -7.80
C ILE A 185 -9.53 -14.25 -9.04
N GLY A 186 -9.04 -14.52 -10.25
CA GLY A 186 -9.67 -14.13 -11.51
C GLY A 186 -9.60 -12.64 -11.87
N VAL A 187 -8.61 -11.89 -11.35
CA VAL A 187 -8.45 -10.44 -11.60
C VAL A 187 -7.18 -10.09 -12.39
N SER A 188 -6.45 -11.06 -12.95
CA SER A 188 -5.24 -10.79 -13.74
C SER A 188 -5.44 -9.83 -14.90
N HIS A 189 -6.61 -9.83 -15.53
CA HIS A 189 -6.95 -8.93 -16.63
C HIS A 189 -7.03 -7.44 -16.22
N LEU A 190 -7.07 -7.15 -14.91
CA LEU A 190 -7.06 -5.80 -14.35
C LEU A 190 -5.70 -5.44 -13.74
N LEU A 191 -4.79 -6.41 -13.60
CA LEU A 191 -3.48 -6.21 -13.02
C LEU A 191 -2.56 -5.55 -14.05
N SER A 192 -1.95 -4.42 -13.67
CA SER A 192 -0.93 -3.73 -14.46
C SER A 192 -0.01 -3.00 -13.47
N PHE A 193 1.30 -3.05 -13.75
CA PHE A 193 2.32 -2.39 -12.93
C PHE A 193 2.83 -1.08 -13.56
N ASP A 194 2.37 -0.75 -14.76
CA ASP A 194 2.70 0.51 -15.44
C ASP A 194 2.21 1.68 -14.57
N GLY A 195 3.00 2.74 -14.39
CA GLY A 195 2.64 3.86 -13.52
C GLY A 195 2.51 3.52 -12.02
N ALA A 196 2.71 2.27 -11.59
CA ALA A 196 2.90 1.93 -10.17
C ALA A 196 4.35 2.23 -9.74
N SER A 197 5.32 2.08 -10.65
CA SER A 197 6.73 2.34 -10.40
C SER A 197 7.34 3.47 -11.24
N GLU A 198 6.57 4.44 -11.74
CA GLU A 198 7.16 5.55 -12.51
C GLU A 198 7.96 6.50 -11.61
N GLN A 199 9.22 6.13 -11.36
CA GLN A 199 10.41 6.90 -11.73
C GLN A 199 11.66 6.02 -11.63
N THR A 200 12.02 5.36 -12.74
CA THR A 200 13.43 5.18 -13.11
C THR A 200 13.58 5.47 -14.59
N ILE A 201 13.39 6.73 -14.97
CA ILE A 201 14.06 7.26 -16.16
C ILE A 201 15.49 7.56 -15.69
N PRO A 202 16.52 6.84 -16.16
CA PRO A 202 17.87 7.17 -15.76
C PRO A 202 18.16 8.61 -16.26
N ILE A 203 18.69 9.48 -15.40
CA ILE A 203 18.87 10.94 -15.64
C ILE A 203 19.54 11.25 -16.99
N ASN A 204 20.33 10.33 -17.51
CA ASN A 204 20.98 10.42 -18.81
C ASN A 204 20.03 10.36 -20.01
N THR A 205 18.76 10.01 -19.84
CA THR A 205 17.74 9.91 -20.91
C THR A 205 16.76 11.08 -20.95
N LEU A 206 16.85 12.03 -20.01
CA LEU A 206 16.05 13.26 -20.00
C LEU A 206 16.69 14.35 -20.88
N SER A 207 15.85 15.12 -21.57
CA SER A 207 16.26 16.34 -22.28
C SER A 207 16.81 17.38 -21.29
N ALA A 208 17.57 18.36 -21.79
CA ALA A 208 18.14 19.41 -20.93
C ALA A 208 17.05 20.23 -20.22
N GLU A 209 15.94 20.48 -20.92
CA GLU A 209 14.78 21.24 -20.42
C GLU A 209 14.06 20.51 -19.29
N GLU A 210 13.90 19.19 -19.40
CA GLU A 210 13.29 18.36 -18.34
C GLU A 210 14.17 18.29 -17.08
N ARG A 211 15.51 18.30 -17.23
CA ARG A 211 16.44 18.33 -16.08
C ARG A 211 16.38 19.66 -15.33
N GLU A 212 16.24 20.76 -16.06
CA GLU A 212 16.14 22.10 -15.50
C GLU A 212 14.82 22.28 -14.74
N TYR A 213 13.70 21.82 -15.32
CA TYR A 213 12.38 21.84 -14.67
C TYR A 213 12.35 21.03 -13.36
N ILE A 214 12.95 19.84 -13.34
CA ILE A 214 13.02 19.00 -12.15
C ILE A 214 13.91 19.65 -11.07
N THR A 215 15.03 20.27 -11.47
CA THR A 215 15.95 20.94 -10.54
C THR A 215 15.29 22.16 -9.88
N LEU A 216 14.48 22.91 -10.63
CA LEU A 216 13.68 24.02 -10.12
C LEU A 216 12.66 23.54 -9.07
N ILE A 217 11.95 22.44 -9.32
CA ILE A 217 11.00 21.86 -8.35
C ILE A 217 11.72 21.39 -7.07
N PHE A 218 12.91 20.79 -7.18
CA PHE A 218 13.68 20.39 -6.01
C PHE A 218 14.19 21.58 -5.20
N ALA A 219 14.66 22.64 -5.85
CA ALA A 219 15.08 23.87 -5.19
C ALA A 219 13.92 24.57 -4.46
N GLU A 220 12.76 24.68 -5.10
CA GLU A 220 11.56 25.29 -4.51
C GLU A 220 11.05 24.52 -3.28
N ASN A 221 11.14 23.19 -3.32
CA ASN A 221 10.76 22.33 -2.19
C ASN A 221 11.80 22.35 -1.04
N LEU A 222 13.07 22.59 -1.34
CA LEU A 222 14.13 22.80 -0.35
C LEU A 222 13.98 24.15 0.35
N GLU A 223 13.65 25.22 -0.37
CA GLU A 223 13.38 26.55 0.20
C GLU A 223 12.12 26.52 1.10
N ARG A 224 11.05 25.83 0.68
CA ARG A 224 9.84 25.64 1.49
C ARG A 224 10.10 24.84 2.78
N ARG A 225 11.13 23.97 2.79
CA ARG A 225 11.55 23.20 3.98
C ARG A 225 12.56 23.95 4.85
N GLY A 226 13.34 24.87 4.29
CA GLY A 226 14.28 25.74 5.04
C GLY A 226 13.62 26.93 5.76
N GLY A 227 12.38 27.30 5.39
CA GLY A 227 11.65 28.44 5.98
C GLY A 227 11.00 28.20 7.35
N ARG A 228 11.20 27.04 8.00
CA ARG A 228 10.74 26.78 9.38
C ARG A 228 11.92 26.48 10.30
N GLY A 229 12.71 27.52 10.60
CA GLY A 229 13.84 27.37 11.52
C GLY A 229 14.67 28.65 11.71
N SER A 230 14.07 29.71 12.26
CA SER A 230 14.67 30.85 13.00
C SER A 230 13.54 31.88 13.15
N SER A 231 13.06 32.26 14.34
CA SER A 231 13.71 32.84 15.52
C SER A 231 12.69 32.90 16.69
N PRO A 232 13.05 33.26 17.94
CA PRO A 232 14.32 33.80 18.44
C PRO A 232 15.23 32.77 19.12
#